data_AF-A0A7V9LEJ6-F1
#
_entry.id   AF-A0A7V9LEJ6-F1
#
_cell.length_a   1.000
_cell.length_b   1.000
_cell.length_c   1.000
_cell.angle_alpha   90.00
_cell.angle_beta   90.00
_cell.angle_gamma   90.00
#
_symmetry.space_group_name_H-M   'P 1'
#
loop_
_entity.id
_entity.type
_entity.pdbx_description
1 polymer ?
#
loop_
_entity_poly.entity_id
_entity_poly.type
_entity_poly.pdbx_seq_one_letter_code
_entity_poly.pdbx_strand_id
1 'polypeptide(L)'
;AWGSALPWPQLRDASAHPARRSGASAILVDGALAVWVEPKGKRLATGSLPAETIELALTVGLPRVAARARRRELLVETIDGIAAAESSLARGLLAAGARVDYRGLVVRGSPSAIPQPQPDPEPEPDADDDEG
;
A
#
# COMPACT_ATOMS: atom_id res chain seq x y z
N ALA A 1 0.13 19.41 -11.69
CA ALA A 1 1.14 19.05 -10.67
C ALA A 1 0.43 18.71 -9.37
N TRP A 2 0.35 17.43 -8.99
CA TRP A 2 -0.35 17.00 -7.78
C TRP A 2 0.68 16.48 -6.77
N GLY A 3 1.09 17.30 -5.81
CA GLY A 3 1.91 16.80 -4.71
C GLY A 3 2.78 17.85 -4.01
N SER A 4 2.25 18.43 -2.94
CA SER A 4 3.00 18.87 -1.75
C SER A 4 2.08 19.54 -0.71
N ALA A 5 0.93 20.09 -1.12
CA ALA A 5 0.14 21.00 -0.29
C ALA A 5 -1.09 20.41 0.44
N LEU A 6 -1.44 19.13 0.23
CA LEU A 6 -2.59 18.55 0.92
C LEU A 6 -2.20 18.11 2.34
N PRO A 7 -2.91 18.57 3.38
CA PRO A 7 -2.70 18.08 4.74
C PRO A 7 -2.89 16.57 4.77
N TRP A 8 -2.17 15.90 5.66
CA TRP A 8 -2.40 14.49 5.89
C TRP A 8 -3.82 14.28 6.40
N PRO A 9 -4.62 13.38 5.76
CA PRO A 9 -5.93 13.04 6.27
C PRO A 9 -5.82 12.44 7.67
N GLN A 10 -6.91 12.58 8.45
CA GLN A 10 -7.01 11.95 9.75
C GLN A 10 -6.99 10.43 9.61
N LEU A 11 -6.18 9.78 10.43
CA LEU A 11 -6.11 8.33 10.56
C LEU A 11 -6.78 7.91 11.87
N ARG A 12 -7.27 6.67 11.92
CA ARG A 12 -7.88 6.10 13.13
C ARG A 12 -6.87 5.90 14.25
N ASP A 13 -5.66 5.48 13.90
CA ASP A 13 -4.53 5.46 14.83
C ASP A 13 -3.90 6.87 14.93
N ALA A 14 -4.19 7.56 16.02
CA ALA A 14 -3.64 8.88 16.32
C ALA A 14 -2.11 8.85 16.58
N SER A 15 -1.53 7.68 16.86
CA SER A 15 -0.08 7.50 17.00
C SER A 15 0.61 7.22 15.67
N ALA A 16 -0.15 7.07 14.57
CA ALA A 16 0.42 6.96 13.24
C ALA A 16 1.02 8.30 12.83
N HIS A 17 2.25 8.26 12.30
CA HIS A 17 2.96 9.44 11.80
C HIS A 17 3.08 9.33 10.28
N PRO A 18 2.00 9.58 9.52
CA PRO A 18 2.02 9.41 8.08
C PRO A 18 2.94 10.43 7.42
N ALA A 19 3.74 9.96 6.48
CA ALA A 19 4.69 10.79 5.74
C ALA A 19 4.81 10.33 4.29
N ARG A 20 5.00 11.29 3.37
CA ARG A 20 5.17 11.03 1.93
C ARG A 20 6.66 10.74 1.73
N ARG A 21 7.12 9.61 2.27
CA ARG A 21 8.53 9.22 2.28
C ARG A 21 8.75 7.93 1.51
N SER A 22 9.97 7.74 1.02
CA SER A 22 10.35 6.52 0.30
C SER A 22 9.97 5.26 1.09
N GLY A 23 9.43 4.28 0.37
CA GLY A 23 8.99 3.01 0.93
C GLY A 23 7.63 3.02 1.62
N ALA A 24 7.05 4.18 1.95
CA ALA A 24 5.66 4.27 2.39
C ALA A 24 4.72 4.13 1.19
N SER A 25 3.51 3.63 1.41
CA SER A 25 2.47 3.55 0.38
C SER A 25 1.13 4.06 0.91
N ALA A 26 0.29 4.52 0.01
CA ALA A 26 -1.08 4.92 0.32
C ALA A 26 -2.04 4.19 -0.63
N ILE A 27 -3.11 3.64 -0.07
CA ILE A 27 -4.23 3.09 -0.82
C ILE A 27 -5.35 4.13 -0.74
N LEU A 28 -5.80 4.58 -1.91
CA LEU A 28 -6.84 5.58 -2.03
C LEU A 28 -8.12 4.96 -2.59
N VAL A 29 -9.27 5.45 -2.13
CA VAL A 29 -10.59 5.17 -2.71
C VAL A 29 -11.20 6.52 -3.05
N ASP A 30 -11.52 6.74 -4.33
CA ASP A 30 -12.07 8.00 -4.84
C ASP A 30 -11.28 9.26 -4.40
N GLY A 31 -9.95 9.14 -4.37
CA GLY A 31 -9.06 10.21 -3.95
C GLY A 31 -8.93 10.41 -2.43
N ALA A 32 -9.75 9.74 -1.62
CA ALA A 32 -9.65 9.74 -0.17
C ALA A 32 -8.68 8.65 0.33
N LEU A 33 -7.95 8.95 1.41
CA LEU A 33 -7.03 7.99 2.02
C LEU A 33 -7.80 6.89 2.74
N ALA A 34 -7.71 5.67 2.22
CA ALA A 34 -8.25 4.49 2.86
C ALA A 34 -7.22 3.86 3.81
N VAL A 35 -6.00 3.63 3.33
CA VAL A 35 -4.95 2.99 4.13
C VAL A 35 -3.61 3.65 3.88
N TRP A 36 -2.93 4.02 4.94
CA TRP A 36 -1.51 4.32 4.92
C TRP A 36 -0.71 3.09 5.34
N VAL A 37 0.34 2.80 4.58
CA VAL A 37 1.24 1.67 4.77
C VAL A 37 2.62 2.23 5.14
N GLU A 38 3.09 1.91 6.35
CA GLU A 38 4.43 2.31 6.78
C GLU A 38 5.51 1.68 5.89
N PRO A 39 6.73 2.26 5.76
CA PRO A 39 7.83 1.57 5.10
C PRO A 39 8.00 0.13 5.56
N LYS A 40 8.20 -0.76 4.59
CA LYS A 40 8.25 -2.23 4.76
C LYS A 40 6.91 -2.90 5.10
N GLY A 41 5.83 -2.14 5.26
CA GLY A 41 4.45 -2.64 5.41
C GLY A 41 4.11 -3.31 6.73
N LYS A 42 4.94 -3.11 7.77
CA LYS A 42 4.71 -3.72 9.09
C LYS A 42 3.51 -3.16 9.83
N ARG A 43 3.24 -1.87 9.64
CA ARG A 43 2.14 -1.17 10.30
C ARG A 43 1.23 -0.53 9.27
N LEU A 44 -0.06 -0.72 9.47
CA LEU A 44 -1.11 -0.08 8.70
C LEU A 44 -1.88 0.89 9.58
N ALA A 45 -2.27 2.02 9.02
CA ALA A 45 -3.21 2.94 9.64
C ALA A 45 -4.31 3.25 8.64
N THR A 46 -5.57 3.13 9.07
CA THR A 46 -6.74 3.31 8.23
C THR A 46 -7.27 4.74 8.35
N GLY A 47 -7.87 5.23 7.28
CA GLY A 47 -8.53 6.53 7.25
C GLY A 47 -9.96 6.49 7.80
N SER A 48 -10.60 7.64 7.77
CA SER A 48 -12.00 7.84 8.21
C SER A 48 -13.04 7.48 7.14
N LEU A 49 -12.85 6.38 6.40
CA LEU A 49 -13.84 5.84 5.47
C LEU A 49 -14.72 4.78 6.15
N PRO A 50 -15.89 4.43 5.57
CA PRO A 50 -16.71 3.33 6.05
C PRO A 50 -15.94 2.01 6.15
N ALA A 51 -16.28 1.17 7.13
CA ALA A 51 -15.53 -0.05 7.43
C ALA A 51 -15.45 -1.01 6.22
N GLU A 52 -16.55 -1.18 5.49
CA GLU A 52 -16.60 -1.98 4.26
C GLU A 52 -15.67 -1.45 3.16
N THR A 53 -15.55 -0.12 3.04
CA THR A 53 -14.64 0.51 2.09
C THR A 53 -13.19 0.27 2.47
N ILE A 54 -12.87 0.33 3.76
CA ILE A 54 -11.53 0.03 4.29
C ILE A 54 -11.19 -1.45 4.07
N GLU A 55 -12.12 -2.36 4.35
CA GLU A 55 -11.93 -3.80 4.15
C GLU A 55 -11.69 -4.12 2.66
N LEU A 56 -12.47 -3.55 1.76
CA LEU A 56 -12.27 -3.71 0.32
C LEU A 56 -10.91 -3.12 -0.14
N ALA A 57 -10.57 -1.92 0.33
CA ALA A 57 -9.30 -1.27 0.01
C ALA A 57 -8.10 -2.10 0.46
N LEU A 58 -8.16 -2.72 1.65
CA LEU A 58 -7.13 -3.60 2.17
C LEU A 58 -7.02 -4.89 1.36
N THR A 59 -8.13 -5.60 1.18
CA THR A 59 -8.14 -6.91 0.50
C THR A 59 -7.69 -6.83 -0.95
N VAL A 60 -8.01 -5.73 -1.65
CA VAL A 60 -7.66 -5.54 -3.06
C VAL A 60 -6.35 -4.77 -3.24
N GLY A 61 -6.10 -3.75 -2.42
CA GLY A 61 -4.95 -2.86 -2.57
C GLY A 61 -3.67 -3.40 -1.97
N LEU A 62 -3.73 -4.09 -0.83
CA LEU A 62 -2.54 -4.54 -0.11
C LEU A 62 -1.73 -5.61 -0.88
N PRO A 63 -2.34 -6.58 -1.60
CA PRO A 63 -1.61 -7.47 -2.50
C PRO A 63 -0.84 -6.73 -3.60
N ARG A 64 -1.35 -5.59 -4.10
CA ARG A 64 -0.65 -4.77 -5.11
C ARG A 64 0.55 -4.05 -4.51
N VAL A 65 0.42 -3.55 -3.28
CA VAL A 65 1.55 -3.01 -2.52
C VAL A 65 2.60 -4.10 -2.29
N ALA A 66 2.16 -5.28 -1.87
CA ALA A 66 3.04 -6.43 -1.64
C ALA A 66 3.76 -6.87 -2.91
N ALA A 67 3.12 -6.84 -4.08
CA ALA A 67 3.74 -7.18 -5.36
C ALA A 67 4.93 -6.28 -5.73
N ARG A 68 4.97 -5.03 -5.22
CA ARG A 68 6.08 -4.08 -5.42
C ARG A 68 7.19 -4.23 -4.39
N ALA A 69 6.97 -4.99 -3.31
CA ALA A 69 7.99 -5.23 -2.31
C ALA A 69 9.05 -6.22 -2.82
N ARG A 70 10.28 -6.12 -2.31
CA ARG A 70 11.43 -6.96 -2.71
C ARG A 70 11.16 -8.47 -2.67
N ARG A 71 10.31 -8.94 -1.74
CA ARG A 71 9.95 -10.36 -1.57
C ARG A 71 8.59 -10.72 -2.15
N ARG A 72 7.94 -9.78 -2.84
CA ARG A 72 6.54 -9.89 -3.29
C ARG A 72 5.61 -10.29 -2.13
N GLU A 73 5.88 -9.77 -0.94
CA GLU A 73 5.18 -10.07 0.31
C GLU A 73 5.30 -8.91 1.30
N LEU A 74 4.28 -8.79 2.16
CA LEU A 74 4.29 -7.93 3.34
C LEU A 74 3.94 -8.77 4.57
N LEU A 75 4.70 -8.58 5.65
CA LEU A 75 4.31 -9.01 6.99
C LEU A 75 3.68 -7.80 7.68
N VAL A 76 2.38 -7.86 7.93
CA VAL A 76 1.62 -6.85 8.66
C VAL A 76 1.52 -7.28 10.12
N GLU A 77 2.19 -6.55 11.00
CA GLU A 77 2.22 -6.82 12.44
C GLU A 77 1.06 -6.12 13.14
N THR A 78 0.74 -4.88 12.75
CA THR A 78 -0.38 -4.12 13.34
C THR A 78 -1.23 -3.38 12.32
N ILE A 79 -2.52 -3.23 12.65
CA ILE A 79 -3.50 -2.41 11.95
C ILE A 79 -4.15 -1.50 12.99
N ASP A 80 -4.02 -0.20 12.80
CA ASP A 80 -4.50 0.83 13.73
C ASP A 80 -3.99 0.64 15.17
N GLY A 81 -2.72 0.24 15.31
CA GLY A 81 -2.08 -0.03 16.60
C GLY A 81 -2.47 -1.36 17.26
N ILE A 82 -3.45 -2.09 16.71
CA ILE A 82 -3.88 -3.41 17.19
C ILE A 82 -3.10 -4.50 16.45
N ALA A 83 -2.77 -5.60 17.12
CA ALA A 83 -2.16 -6.76 16.47
C ALA A 83 -2.99 -7.20 15.25
N ALA A 84 -2.35 -7.40 14.10
CA ALA A 84 -3.05 -7.60 12.83
C ALA A 84 -3.99 -8.82 12.85
N ALA A 85 -3.63 -9.86 13.63
CA ALA A 85 -4.46 -11.05 13.81
C ALA A 85 -5.69 -10.82 14.71
N GLU A 86 -5.65 -9.82 15.58
CA GLU A 86 -6.75 -9.44 16.51
C GLU A 86 -7.63 -8.33 15.94
N SER A 87 -7.21 -7.70 14.84
CA SER A 87 -7.98 -6.67 14.15
C SER A 87 -9.31 -7.23 13.62
N SER A 88 -10.35 -6.42 13.65
CA SER A 88 -11.63 -6.71 13.00
C SER A 88 -11.50 -6.97 11.49
N LEU A 89 -10.42 -6.46 10.87
CA LEU A 89 -10.08 -6.62 9.46
C LEU A 89 -9.34 -7.92 9.14
N ALA A 90 -8.89 -8.67 10.17
CA ALA A 90 -8.13 -9.89 10.00
C ALA A 90 -8.89 -10.93 9.17
N ARG A 91 -10.17 -11.13 9.48
CA ARG A 91 -11.03 -12.10 8.79
C ARG A 91 -11.12 -11.83 7.29
N GLY A 92 -11.31 -10.56 6.91
CA GLY A 92 -11.38 -10.15 5.49
C GLY A 92 -10.06 -10.38 4.76
N LEU A 93 -8.94 -10.04 5.40
CA LEU A 93 -7.60 -10.27 4.85
C LEU A 93 -7.29 -11.77 4.66
N LEU A 94 -7.65 -12.60 5.64
CA LEU A 94 -7.49 -14.05 5.56
C LEU A 94 -8.34 -14.65 4.44
N ALA A 95 -9.60 -14.23 4.32
CA ALA A 95 -10.48 -14.64 3.23
C ALA A 95 -9.94 -14.22 1.84
N ALA A 96 -9.19 -13.10 1.78
CA ALA A 96 -8.51 -12.64 0.57
C ALA A 96 -7.14 -13.31 0.32
N GLY A 97 -6.77 -14.33 1.10
CA GLY A 97 -5.56 -15.13 0.89
C GLY A 97 -4.33 -14.68 1.69
N ALA A 98 -4.50 -13.79 2.67
CA ALA A 98 -3.46 -13.60 3.69
C ALA A 98 -3.34 -14.86 4.55
N ARG A 99 -2.16 -15.06 5.15
CA ARG A 99 -1.90 -16.19 6.06
C ARG A 99 -1.45 -15.69 7.42
N VAL A 100 -1.77 -16.46 8.47
CA VAL A 100 -1.28 -16.18 9.82
C VAL A 100 0.21 -16.53 9.92
N ASP A 101 0.95 -15.68 10.60
CA ASP A 101 2.31 -15.88 11.08
C ASP A 101 2.36 -15.49 12.56
N TYR A 102 3.34 -15.98 13.32
CA TYR A 102 3.46 -15.64 14.75
C TYR A 102 3.67 -14.14 15.01
N ARG A 103 4.14 -13.39 14.01
CA ARG A 103 4.30 -11.93 14.10
C ARG A 103 3.12 -11.13 13.56
N GLY A 104 2.14 -11.76 12.90
CA GLY A 104 1.00 -11.06 12.30
C GLY A 104 0.43 -11.75 11.06
N LEU A 105 0.04 -10.97 10.07
CA LEU A 105 -0.55 -11.47 8.82
C LEU A 105 0.41 -11.28 7.66
N VAL A 106 0.63 -12.34 6.87
CA VAL A 106 1.45 -12.27 5.67
C VAL A 106 0.56 -12.17 4.43
N VAL A 107 0.74 -11.08 3.68
CA VAL A 107 0.02 -10.80 2.43
C VAL A 107 0.97 -11.03 1.26
N ARG A 108 0.57 -11.91 0.34
CA ARG A 108 1.34 -12.19 -0.88
C ARG A 108 1.00 -11.19 -1.97
N GLY A 109 2.02 -10.87 -2.76
CA GLY A 109 1.91 -9.99 -3.90
C GLY A 109 1.16 -10.65 -5.05
N SER A 110 0.08 -10.01 -5.48
CA SER A 110 -0.62 -10.36 -6.72
C SER A 110 -0.53 -9.17 -7.69
N PRO A 111 -0.15 -9.38 -8.96
CA PRO A 111 -0.16 -8.31 -9.93
C PRO A 111 -1.58 -7.75 -10.09
N SER A 112 -1.68 -6.46 -10.37
CA SER A 112 -2.95 -5.89 -10.81
C SER A 112 -3.28 -6.47 -12.19
N ALA A 113 -4.53 -6.92 -12.39
CA ALA A 113 -5.02 -7.27 -13.73
C ALA A 113 -5.08 -6.07 -14.68
N ILE A 114 -5.01 -4.84 -14.14
CA ILE A 114 -4.90 -3.60 -14.91
C ILE A 114 -3.41 -3.35 -15.18
N PRO A 115 -2.96 -3.34 -16.44
CA PRO A 115 -1.61 -2.93 -16.82
C PRO A 115 -1.31 -1.57 -16.20
N GLN A 116 -0.25 -1.48 -15.38
CA GLN A 116 0.22 -0.18 -14.95
C GLN A 116 0.82 0.51 -16.19
N PRO A 117 0.58 1.81 -16.41
CA PRO A 117 1.31 2.54 -17.43
C PRO A 117 2.80 2.34 -17.12
N GLN A 118 3.51 1.65 -18.01
CA GLN A 118 4.95 1.55 -17.91
C GLN A 118 5.47 2.98 -18.04
N PRO A 119 6.49 3.39 -17.26
CA PRO A 119 7.17 4.64 -17.57
C PRO A 119 7.56 4.58 -19.05
N ASP A 120 7.28 5.65 -19.79
CA ASP A 120 7.71 5.73 -21.18
C ASP A 120 9.19 5.31 -21.24
N PRO A 121 9.58 4.46 -22.20
CA PRO A 121 10.99 4.13 -22.35
C PRO A 121 11.76 5.45 -22.41
N GLU A 122 12.84 5.56 -21.62
CA GLU A 122 13.75 6.71 -21.72
C GLU A 122 14.06 6.91 -23.21
N PRO A 123 13.99 8.15 -23.73
CA PRO A 123 14.34 8.39 -25.12
C PRO A 123 15.72 7.77 -25.34
N GLU A 124 15.81 6.84 -26.30
CA GLU A 124 17.10 6.28 -26.69
C GLU A 124 18.03 7.45 -26.97
N PRO A 125 19.27 7.44 -26.44
CA PRO A 125 20.20 8.53 -26.72
C PRO A 125 20.30 8.67 -28.22
N ASP A 126 20.03 9.88 -28.72
CA ASP A 126 20.09 10.22 -30.14
C ASP A 126 21.39 9.63 -30.71
N ALA A 127 21.23 8.54 -31.46
CA ALA A 127 22.28 8.00 -32.28
C ALA A 127 22.28 8.88 -33.53
N ASP A 128 23.15 9.88 -33.51
CA ASP A 128 23.80 10.60 -34.62
C ASP A 128 24.31 11.93 -33.99
N ASP A 129 25.60 12.24 -33.97
CA ASP A 129 26.39 12.52 -35.15
C ASP A 129 27.82 11.94 -35.04
N ASP A 130 28.09 10.88 -35.80
CA ASP A 130 29.43 10.56 -36.30
C ASP A 130 29.54 11.22 -37.69
N GLU A 131 29.80 12.54 -37.71
CA GLU A 131 30.24 13.26 -38.91
C GLU A 131 31.74 13.60 -38.77
N GLY A 132 32.58 12.92 -39.56
CA GLY A 132 33.91 13.41 -39.97
C GLY A 132 35.10 12.50 -39.72
#